data_AF-A0A661VXC3-F1
#
_entry.id   AF-A0A661VXC3-F1
#
_cell.length_a   1.000
_cell.length_b   1.000
_cell.length_c   1.000
_cell.angle_alpha   90.00
_cell.angle_beta   90.00
_cell.angle_gamma   90.00
#
_symmetry.space_group_name_H-M   'P 1'
#
loop_
_entity.id
_entity.type
_entity.pdbx_description
1 polymer ?
#
loop_
_entity_poly.entity_id
_entity_poly.type
_entity_poly.pdbx_seq_one_letter_code
_entity_poly.pdbx_strand_id
1 'polypeptide(L)'
;MSSFSYSTSITGLILTLAVMLALAGCGSRTPANRSGSPASHEELAYHYAPVIHQGVASDQDFITAVDFDGDWIGNDNWENQPTGDLSAHVYYSVIETQTHWFLFYSLFHPRDYTSDPCEQSDGCHENDMESLQSVVAKDGTSFGHLQAVETLAHSHIYLYTYGPSLEGGFLKVKGQVRLEESHPIVYVETYGHGIYAQRKILLPHSVTYRVGEQAEVPANLKDDDVSYQLVPIYETLWQHRDEIGPGQAFDKPFDYRGYILPATFDGDDYGVDKANTPWGYDQATGDTLSRGDWFLDPAKALAYHATFAGDFSTDYESNPYLTDLGLLD
;
A
#
# COMPACT_ATOMS: atom_id res chain seq x y z
N MET A 1 35.55 53.28 77.94
CA MET A 1 36.64 52.81 78.82
C MET A 1 37.38 51.72 78.06
N SER A 2 38.68 51.95 77.81
CA SER A 2 39.81 51.02 77.99
C SER A 2 39.51 49.52 77.84
N SER A 3 40.26 48.66 77.13
CA SER A 3 41.60 48.75 76.54
C SER A 3 42.05 47.34 76.11
N PHE A 4 43.02 47.27 75.18
CA PHE A 4 44.03 46.19 74.95
C PHE A 4 43.52 44.76 74.71
N SER A 5 44.18 43.86 73.98
CA SER A 5 45.27 43.79 72.99
C SER A 5 45.40 42.27 72.73
N TYR A 6 45.76 41.81 71.54
CA TYR A 6 46.88 40.87 71.34
C TYR A 6 47.03 40.52 69.86
N SER A 7 48.29 40.62 69.46
CA SER A 7 48.88 40.36 68.16
C SER A 7 49.01 38.86 67.89
N THR A 8 48.93 38.43 66.64
CA THR A 8 49.97 37.59 66.02
C THR A 8 49.81 37.51 64.51
N SER A 9 50.85 37.94 63.81
CA SER A 9 51.05 37.77 62.37
C SER A 9 51.42 36.32 62.04
N ILE A 10 50.86 35.76 60.96
CA ILE A 10 51.48 34.64 60.22
C ILE A 10 51.58 35.01 58.75
N THR A 11 52.80 34.87 58.26
CA THR A 11 53.34 35.17 56.94
C THR A 11 52.90 34.18 55.86
N GLY A 12 52.41 34.75 54.76
CA GLY A 12 52.66 34.46 53.34
C GLY A 12 53.05 33.06 52.86
N LEU A 13 52.22 32.53 51.94
CA LEU A 13 52.66 31.92 50.69
C LEU A 13 51.49 31.97 49.69
N ILE A 14 51.51 32.88 48.70
CA ILE A 14 50.51 32.90 47.61
C ILE A 14 51.19 32.34 46.36
N LEU A 15 50.69 31.19 45.94
CA LEU A 15 51.05 30.46 44.73
C LEU A 15 50.40 31.16 43.52
N THR A 16 51.21 31.60 42.57
CA THR A 16 50.75 32.12 41.27
C THR A 16 50.29 30.95 40.38
N LEU A 17 48.99 30.87 40.12
CA LEU A 17 48.43 29.99 39.09
C LEU A 17 47.84 30.84 37.97
N ALA A 18 48.51 30.86 36.83
CA ALA A 18 48.00 31.44 35.59
C ALA A 18 46.94 30.49 35.00
N VAL A 19 45.69 30.94 34.95
CA VAL A 19 44.61 30.24 34.25
C VAL A 19 44.56 30.79 32.83
N MET A 20 44.98 29.99 31.85
CA MET A 20 44.69 30.24 30.44
C MET A 20 43.23 29.85 30.16
N LEU A 21 42.38 30.83 29.81
CA LEU A 21 41.06 30.57 29.24
C LEU A 21 41.25 30.00 27.82
N ALA A 22 40.99 28.71 27.64
CA ALA A 22 40.72 28.13 26.33
C ALA A 22 39.29 28.47 25.93
N LEU A 23 39.13 29.32 24.92
CA LEU A 23 37.86 29.55 24.24
C LEU A 23 37.50 28.28 23.43
N ALA A 24 36.76 27.36 24.06
CA ALA A 24 36.06 26.31 23.34
C ALA A 24 34.85 26.96 22.64
N GLY A 25 34.98 27.20 21.34
CA GLY A 25 33.85 27.60 20.51
C GLY A 25 32.79 26.50 20.54
N CYS A 26 31.60 26.84 21.06
CA CYS A 26 30.39 26.05 20.83
C CYS A 26 30.03 26.16 19.34
N GLY A 27 30.65 25.32 18.52
CA GLY A 27 30.14 25.03 17.18
C GLY A 27 28.87 24.22 17.33
N SER A 28 27.73 24.84 17.07
CA SER A 28 26.45 24.17 16.86
C SER A 28 26.67 23.08 15.82
N ARG A 29 26.70 21.82 16.24
CA ARG A 29 26.66 20.69 15.29
C ARG A 29 25.25 20.66 14.73
N THR A 30 25.06 21.28 13.57
CA THR A 30 23.92 20.97 12.71
C THR A 30 23.93 19.45 12.52
N PRO A 31 22.84 18.72 12.81
CA PRO A 31 22.79 17.31 12.45
C PRO A 31 22.99 17.25 10.93
N ALA A 32 24.04 16.58 10.48
CA ALA A 32 24.18 16.25 9.09
C ALA A 32 22.94 15.44 8.73
N ASN A 33 22.09 15.95 7.82
CA ASN A 33 21.15 15.12 7.08
C ASN A 33 21.98 13.96 6.52
N ARG A 34 21.82 12.77 7.08
CA ARG A 34 22.32 11.56 6.43
C ARG A 34 21.43 11.39 5.22
N SER A 35 21.88 11.88 4.07
CA SER A 35 21.38 11.41 2.78
C SER A 35 21.64 9.91 2.75
N GLY A 36 20.60 9.10 2.94
CA GLY A 36 20.68 7.67 2.67
C GLY A 36 20.69 7.46 1.16
N SER A 37 21.31 6.39 0.67
CA SER A 37 20.97 5.93 -0.67
C SER A 37 19.47 5.59 -0.70
N PRO A 38 18.73 5.93 -1.78
CA PRO A 38 17.35 5.48 -1.94
C PRO A 38 17.25 3.97 -1.74
N ALA A 39 16.22 3.51 -1.04
CA ALA A 39 15.91 2.09 -0.94
C ALA A 39 15.56 1.53 -2.33
N SER A 40 15.78 0.23 -2.54
CA SER A 40 15.29 -0.44 -3.75
C SER A 40 13.76 -0.44 -3.79
N HIS A 41 13.16 -0.68 -4.97
CA HIS A 41 11.71 -0.84 -5.08
C HIS A 41 11.17 -1.99 -4.23
N GLU A 42 11.92 -3.08 -4.11
CA GLU A 42 11.56 -4.19 -3.23
C GLU A 42 11.62 -3.77 -1.75
N GLU A 43 12.68 -3.10 -1.32
CA GLU A 43 12.79 -2.58 0.06
C GLU A 43 11.66 -1.59 0.38
N LEU A 44 11.29 -0.73 -0.56
CA LEU A 44 10.14 0.17 -0.44
C LEU A 44 8.83 -0.61 -0.31
N ALA A 45 8.62 -1.62 -1.14
CA ALA A 45 7.43 -2.46 -1.12
C ALA A 45 7.25 -3.17 0.23
N TYR A 46 8.33 -3.74 0.80
CA TYR A 46 8.29 -4.34 2.13
C TYR A 46 8.09 -3.30 3.24
N HIS A 47 8.75 -2.13 3.16
CA HIS A 47 8.66 -1.09 4.19
C HIS A 47 7.25 -0.52 4.34
N TYR A 48 6.54 -0.32 3.23
CA TYR A 48 5.18 0.22 3.20
C TYR A 48 4.08 -0.83 2.98
N ALA A 49 4.43 -2.12 3.04
CA ALA A 49 3.45 -3.20 2.93
C ALA A 49 2.38 -3.04 4.02
N PRO A 50 1.08 -3.22 3.72
CA PRO A 50 0.02 -2.95 4.69
C PRO A 50 -0.04 -3.99 5.82
N VAL A 51 -0.44 -3.57 7.01
CA VAL A 51 -1.05 -4.48 8.01
C VAL A 51 -2.53 -4.57 7.71
N ILE A 52 -3.01 -5.77 7.43
CA ILE A 52 -4.36 -6.01 6.91
C ILE A 52 -5.20 -6.65 8.01
N HIS A 53 -6.20 -5.93 8.53
CA HIS A 53 -7.23 -6.53 9.38
C HIS A 53 -8.45 -6.87 8.54
N GLN A 54 -8.72 -8.15 8.34
CA GLN A 54 -9.79 -8.61 7.46
C GLN A 54 -10.92 -9.26 8.24
N GLY A 55 -12.15 -8.90 7.91
CA GLY A 55 -13.33 -9.60 8.39
C GLY A 55 -13.48 -10.94 7.69
N VAL A 56 -13.85 -11.97 8.45
CA VAL A 56 -13.93 -13.35 7.95
C VAL A 56 -15.18 -14.03 8.51
N ALA A 57 -15.98 -14.60 7.62
CA ALA A 57 -17.11 -15.47 7.92
C ALA A 57 -16.83 -16.95 7.57
N SER A 58 -16.00 -17.19 6.56
CA SER A 58 -15.48 -18.52 6.20
C SER A 58 -14.09 -18.43 5.58
N ASP A 59 -13.48 -19.56 5.26
CA ASP A 59 -12.20 -19.62 4.54
C ASP A 59 -12.26 -19.06 3.12
N GLN A 60 -13.47 -18.87 2.56
CA GLN A 60 -13.67 -18.14 1.30
C GLN A 60 -13.24 -16.69 1.38
N ASP A 61 -13.24 -16.08 2.57
CA ASP A 61 -12.72 -14.72 2.74
C ASP A 61 -11.18 -14.69 2.82
N PHE A 62 -10.45 -15.81 2.80
CA PHE A 62 -8.99 -15.76 2.93
C PHE A 62 -8.33 -15.14 1.69
N ILE A 63 -7.26 -14.36 1.94
CA ILE A 63 -6.42 -13.83 0.86
C ILE A 63 -5.63 -15.00 0.29
N THR A 64 -5.57 -15.12 -1.03
CA THR A 64 -4.87 -16.22 -1.71
C THR A 64 -4.08 -15.72 -2.94
N ALA A 65 -3.28 -16.59 -3.55
CA ALA A 65 -2.77 -16.34 -4.89
C ALA A 65 -3.89 -16.49 -5.93
N VAL A 66 -3.76 -15.85 -7.09
CA VAL A 66 -4.66 -16.06 -8.23
C VAL A 66 -4.58 -17.50 -8.73
N ASP A 67 -3.39 -18.09 -8.76
CA ASP A 67 -3.12 -19.47 -9.16
C ASP A 67 -3.12 -20.45 -7.98
N PHE A 68 -3.96 -20.19 -6.96
CA PHE A 68 -3.98 -20.97 -5.72
C PHE A 68 -4.29 -22.47 -5.92
N ASP A 69 -4.94 -22.82 -7.03
CA ASP A 69 -5.25 -24.19 -7.44
C ASP A 69 -4.24 -24.78 -8.44
N GLY A 70 -3.24 -24.00 -8.85
CA GLY A 70 -2.10 -24.41 -9.65
C GLY A 70 -2.21 -24.15 -11.14
N ASP A 71 -3.20 -23.38 -11.59
CA ASP A 71 -3.28 -22.90 -12.96
C ASP A 71 -3.73 -21.42 -13.08
N TRP A 72 -4.07 -20.98 -14.29
CA TRP A 72 -4.44 -19.59 -14.60
C TRP A 72 -5.80 -19.55 -15.30
N ILE A 73 -6.68 -20.50 -14.99
CA ILE A 73 -8.04 -20.54 -15.50
C ILE A 73 -8.88 -19.70 -14.53
N GLY A 74 -9.32 -18.52 -14.97
CA GLY A 74 -10.05 -17.61 -14.08
C GLY A 74 -11.44 -18.11 -13.71
N ASN A 75 -12.05 -18.92 -14.58
CA ASN A 75 -13.46 -19.30 -14.50
C ASN A 75 -13.73 -20.70 -13.90
N ASP A 76 -12.81 -21.22 -13.09
CA ASP A 76 -13.05 -22.37 -12.20
C ASP A 76 -12.52 -22.16 -10.77
N ASN A 77 -12.10 -20.94 -10.45
CA ASN A 77 -11.63 -20.52 -9.13
C ASN A 77 -12.73 -20.68 -8.07
N TRP A 78 -13.99 -20.47 -8.43
CA TRP A 78 -15.12 -20.70 -7.55
C TRP A 78 -15.12 -22.18 -7.13
N GLU A 79 -15.14 -23.13 -8.05
CA GLU A 79 -15.14 -24.58 -7.77
C GLU A 79 -13.91 -25.04 -7.00
N ASN A 80 -12.74 -24.47 -7.32
CA ASN A 80 -11.45 -24.94 -6.82
C ASN A 80 -11.08 -24.40 -5.43
N GLN A 81 -11.70 -23.29 -4.99
CA GLN A 81 -11.48 -22.67 -3.67
C GLN A 81 -11.44 -23.66 -2.49
N PRO A 82 -12.35 -24.65 -2.37
CA PRO A 82 -12.36 -25.56 -1.22
C PRO A 82 -11.16 -26.51 -1.14
N THR A 83 -10.36 -26.65 -2.19
CA THR A 83 -9.25 -27.61 -2.27
C THR A 83 -7.89 -27.01 -2.63
N GLY A 84 -7.84 -25.76 -3.09
CA GLY A 84 -6.59 -25.09 -3.43
C GLY A 84 -5.79 -24.61 -2.21
N ASP A 85 -4.61 -24.04 -2.47
CA ASP A 85 -3.69 -23.53 -1.46
C ASP A 85 -4.08 -22.11 -1.01
N LEU A 86 -4.74 -22.02 0.15
CA LEU A 86 -5.20 -20.74 0.71
C LEU A 86 -4.08 -19.93 1.40
N SER A 87 -2.82 -20.11 1.01
CA SER A 87 -1.70 -19.35 1.56
C SER A 87 -1.74 -17.90 1.09
N ALA A 88 -1.56 -16.96 2.01
CA ALA A 88 -1.78 -15.54 1.74
C ALA A 88 -0.69 -14.91 0.86
N HIS A 89 -1.09 -14.43 -0.31
CA HIS A 89 -0.24 -13.68 -1.25
C HIS A 89 -0.81 -12.29 -1.50
N VAL A 90 0.03 -11.28 -1.42
CA VAL A 90 -0.33 -9.89 -1.72
C VAL A 90 0.46 -9.43 -2.92
N TYR A 91 -0.25 -9.09 -3.98
CA TYR A 91 0.37 -8.62 -5.20
C TYR A 91 0.81 -7.18 -5.03
N TYR A 92 1.98 -6.80 -5.53
CA TYR A 92 2.47 -5.43 -5.42
C TYR A 92 3.11 -4.87 -6.68
N SER A 93 3.15 -3.55 -6.75
CA SER A 93 3.97 -2.83 -7.72
C SER A 93 4.51 -1.54 -7.13
N VAL A 94 5.69 -1.12 -7.61
CA VAL A 94 6.27 0.19 -7.30
C VAL A 94 6.50 0.95 -8.60
N ILE A 95 5.92 2.14 -8.70
CA ILE A 95 6.12 3.09 -9.78
C ILE A 95 6.76 4.36 -9.19
N GLU A 96 7.70 4.96 -9.92
CA GLU A 96 8.53 6.05 -9.42
C GLU A 96 8.53 7.24 -10.37
N THR A 97 8.26 8.42 -9.83
CA THR A 97 8.53 9.71 -10.49
C THR A 97 9.69 10.41 -9.82
N GLN A 98 10.15 11.54 -10.37
CA GLN A 98 11.21 12.35 -9.75
C GLN A 98 10.93 12.74 -8.30
N THR A 99 9.65 12.82 -7.88
CA THR A 99 9.28 13.30 -6.55
C THR A 99 8.54 12.29 -5.68
N HIS A 100 8.00 11.20 -6.23
CA HIS A 100 7.17 10.25 -5.48
C HIS A 100 7.45 8.79 -5.87
N TRP A 101 7.17 7.91 -4.92
CA TRP A 101 6.92 6.49 -5.15
C TRP A 101 5.43 6.20 -4.95
N PHE A 102 4.88 5.36 -5.82
CA PHE A 102 3.52 4.85 -5.79
C PHE A 102 3.60 3.35 -5.59
N LEU A 103 3.21 2.89 -4.40
CA LEU A 103 3.25 1.48 -4.03
C LEU A 103 1.83 0.93 -4.05
N PHE A 104 1.53 0.13 -5.05
CA PHE A 104 0.23 -0.49 -5.26
C PHE A 104 0.23 -1.88 -4.64
N TYR A 105 -0.83 -2.25 -3.95
CA TYR A 105 -1.03 -3.59 -3.39
C TYR A 105 -2.43 -4.10 -3.71
N SER A 106 -2.55 -5.35 -4.12
CA SER A 106 -3.82 -6.00 -4.49
C SER A 106 -4.01 -7.29 -3.72
N LEU A 107 -5.23 -7.48 -3.20
CA LEU A 107 -5.66 -8.65 -2.46
C LEU A 107 -6.60 -9.45 -3.35
N PHE A 108 -6.36 -10.75 -3.51
CA PHE A 108 -7.21 -11.63 -4.30
C PHE A 108 -7.95 -12.62 -3.42
N HIS A 109 -9.22 -12.83 -3.76
CA HIS A 109 -10.10 -13.80 -3.14
C HIS A 109 -10.77 -14.61 -4.27
N PRO A 110 -10.81 -15.95 -4.22
CA PRO A 110 -11.41 -16.74 -5.30
C PRO A 110 -12.93 -16.54 -5.44
N ARG A 111 -13.59 -16.03 -4.39
CA ARG A 111 -15.05 -15.85 -4.34
C ARG A 111 -15.41 -14.54 -3.65
N ASP A 112 -16.14 -13.65 -4.34
CA ASP A 112 -17.00 -12.65 -3.67
C ASP A 112 -18.36 -13.31 -3.40
N TYR A 113 -18.80 -13.30 -2.15
CA TYR A 113 -20.04 -13.94 -1.74
C TYR A 113 -20.81 -13.08 -0.77
N THR A 114 -21.97 -13.52 -0.30
CA THR A 114 -22.76 -12.75 0.67
C THR A 114 -23.27 -13.62 1.81
N SER A 115 -23.86 -13.01 2.84
CA SER A 115 -24.52 -13.77 3.90
C SER A 115 -25.78 -14.51 3.43
N ASP A 116 -26.39 -14.04 2.34
CA ASP A 116 -27.53 -14.71 1.69
C ASP A 116 -27.02 -15.73 0.67
N PRO A 117 -27.77 -16.81 0.37
CA PRO A 117 -27.39 -17.77 -0.66
C PRO A 117 -27.14 -17.08 -2.01
N CYS A 118 -26.06 -17.47 -2.70
CA CYS A 118 -25.63 -16.78 -3.91
C CYS A 118 -26.63 -16.88 -5.06
N GLU A 119 -27.45 -17.93 -5.13
CA GLU A 119 -28.55 -18.02 -6.10
C GLU A 119 -29.65 -16.97 -5.89
N GLN A 120 -29.63 -16.26 -4.76
CA GLN A 120 -30.61 -15.24 -4.36
C GLN A 120 -29.97 -13.85 -4.18
N SER A 121 -28.66 -13.71 -4.44
CA SER A 121 -27.90 -12.49 -4.20
C SER A 121 -27.29 -11.97 -5.50
N ASP A 122 -27.42 -10.68 -5.75
CA ASP A 122 -26.76 -10.00 -6.88
C ASP A 122 -25.29 -9.61 -6.56
N GLY A 123 -24.83 -9.93 -5.34
CA GLY A 123 -23.49 -9.58 -4.86
C GLY A 123 -22.46 -10.69 -5.00
N CYS A 124 -22.87 -11.94 -5.21
CA CYS A 124 -21.89 -13.02 -5.38
C CYS A 124 -21.30 -13.01 -6.79
N HIS A 125 -20.00 -13.27 -6.90
CA HIS A 125 -19.35 -13.58 -8.15
C HIS A 125 -18.02 -14.31 -7.93
N GLU A 126 -17.61 -15.06 -8.93
CA GLU A 126 -16.26 -15.59 -9.04
C GLU A 126 -15.21 -14.50 -9.13
N ASN A 127 -14.09 -14.77 -8.45
CA ASN A 127 -12.96 -13.88 -8.28
C ASN A 127 -13.35 -12.59 -7.55
N ASP A 128 -12.37 -12.04 -6.83
CA ASP A 128 -12.43 -10.67 -6.35
C ASP A 128 -11.01 -10.15 -6.22
N MET A 129 -10.82 -8.91 -6.65
CA MET A 129 -9.55 -8.23 -6.47
C MET A 129 -9.79 -6.78 -6.09
N GLU A 130 -9.43 -6.48 -4.86
CA GLU A 130 -9.50 -5.16 -4.27
C GLU A 130 -8.07 -4.65 -4.02
N SER A 131 -7.87 -3.35 -4.15
CA SER A 131 -6.51 -2.77 -4.15
C SER A 131 -6.38 -1.52 -3.29
N LEU A 132 -5.15 -1.20 -2.93
CA LEU A 132 -4.76 0.07 -2.32
C LEU A 132 -3.46 0.61 -2.92
N GLN A 133 -3.28 1.92 -2.83
CA GLN A 133 -2.08 2.61 -3.27
C GLN A 133 -1.54 3.51 -2.16
N SER A 134 -0.34 3.22 -1.69
CA SER A 134 0.45 4.08 -0.81
C SER A 134 1.24 5.09 -1.64
N VAL A 135 1.09 6.37 -1.32
CA VAL A 135 1.78 7.48 -1.99
C VAL A 135 2.84 8.04 -1.06
N VAL A 136 4.09 7.94 -1.47
CA VAL A 136 5.25 8.31 -0.66
C VAL A 136 6.03 9.38 -1.40
N ALA A 137 6.21 10.53 -0.77
CA ALA A 137 7.02 11.59 -1.32
C ALA A 137 8.49 11.40 -0.93
N LYS A 138 9.39 11.68 -1.87
CA LYS A 138 10.84 11.62 -1.65
C LYS A 138 11.27 12.87 -0.87
N ASP A 139 12.00 12.67 0.22
CA ASP A 139 12.52 13.75 1.06
C ASP A 139 14.06 13.70 1.23
N GLY A 140 14.72 12.84 0.46
CA GLY A 140 16.16 12.60 0.52
C GLY A 140 16.58 11.55 1.57
N THR A 141 15.64 10.97 2.32
CA THR A 141 15.86 9.75 3.09
C THR A 141 15.66 8.51 2.21
N SER A 142 16.07 7.33 2.71
CA SER A 142 15.95 6.07 1.97
C SER A 142 14.52 5.65 1.68
N PHE A 143 13.57 6.00 2.55
CA PHE A 143 12.16 5.60 2.45
C PHE A 143 11.20 6.76 2.19
N GLY A 144 11.64 8.01 2.29
CA GLY A 144 10.75 9.17 2.12
C GLY A 144 9.73 9.31 3.24
N HIS A 145 8.62 9.97 2.92
CA HIS A 145 7.49 10.12 3.83
C HIS A 145 6.16 9.78 3.15
N LEU A 146 5.38 8.91 3.79
CA LEU A 146 4.02 8.61 3.35
C LEU A 146 3.17 9.89 3.42
N GLN A 147 2.39 10.16 2.39
CA GLN A 147 1.45 11.30 2.33
C GLN A 147 0.00 10.87 2.22
N ALA A 148 -0.27 9.79 1.49
CA ALA A 148 -1.62 9.34 1.22
C ALA A 148 -1.69 7.82 1.12
N VAL A 149 -2.89 7.30 1.38
CA VAL A 149 -3.30 5.95 1.00
C VAL A 149 -4.65 6.07 0.29
N GLU A 150 -4.71 5.59 -0.94
CA GLU A 150 -5.96 5.39 -1.66
C GLU A 150 -6.39 3.93 -1.53
N THR A 151 -7.65 3.66 -1.22
CA THR A 151 -8.16 2.27 -1.12
C THR A 151 -9.39 2.11 -2.00
N LEU A 152 -9.55 0.93 -2.60
CA LEU A 152 -10.77 0.55 -3.29
C LEU A 152 -11.69 -0.18 -2.32
N ALA A 153 -12.97 0.16 -2.36
CA ALA A 153 -13.99 -0.73 -1.84
C ALA A 153 -15.18 -0.71 -2.79
N HIS A 154 -15.47 -1.86 -3.38
CA HIS A 154 -16.51 -2.06 -4.37
C HIS A 154 -16.30 -1.07 -5.54
N SER A 155 -17.25 -0.18 -5.79
CA SER A 155 -17.21 0.78 -6.90
C SER A 155 -16.57 2.14 -6.56
N HIS A 156 -15.80 2.25 -5.46
CA HIS A 156 -15.30 3.54 -4.98
C HIS A 156 -13.84 3.50 -4.53
N ILE A 157 -13.05 4.46 -5.02
CA ILE A 157 -11.74 4.79 -4.46
C ILE A 157 -11.90 5.84 -3.35
N TYR A 158 -11.25 5.60 -2.23
CA TYR A 158 -11.25 6.43 -1.04
C TYR A 158 -9.86 6.98 -0.77
N LEU A 159 -9.77 8.28 -0.49
CA LEU A 159 -8.52 8.96 -0.18
C LEU A 159 -8.35 9.19 1.33
N TYR A 160 -7.23 8.73 1.88
CA TYR A 160 -6.82 8.95 3.26
C TYR A 160 -5.46 9.64 3.29
N THR A 161 -5.23 10.52 4.26
CA THR A 161 -3.97 11.28 4.36
C THR A 161 -3.12 10.84 5.54
N TYR A 162 -1.81 11.02 5.41
CA TYR A 162 -0.86 10.94 6.52
C TYR A 162 -0.23 12.32 6.72
N GLY A 163 -0.79 13.11 7.64
CA GLY A 163 -0.39 14.50 7.87
C GLY A 163 -1.14 15.53 7.02
N PRO A 164 -0.75 16.83 7.11
CA PRO A 164 -1.48 17.94 6.51
C PRO A 164 -1.03 18.31 5.08
N SER A 165 -0.10 17.58 4.48
CA SER A 165 0.51 17.95 3.18
C SER A 165 -0.39 17.76 1.96
N LEU A 166 -1.56 17.17 2.16
CA LEU A 166 -2.49 16.79 1.09
C LEU A 166 -3.91 17.22 1.42
N GLU A 167 -4.57 17.85 0.44
CA GLU A 167 -5.99 18.18 0.48
C GLU A 167 -6.75 17.40 -0.61
N GLY A 168 -8.07 17.24 -0.45
CA GLY A 168 -8.88 16.56 -1.44
C GLY A 168 -9.01 17.36 -2.74
N GLY A 169 -8.92 16.67 -3.88
CA GLY A 169 -9.22 17.20 -5.21
C GLY A 169 -10.56 16.66 -5.69
N PHE A 170 -10.54 15.80 -6.71
CA PHE A 170 -11.72 15.04 -7.12
C PHE A 170 -12.23 14.12 -5.98
N LEU A 171 -11.31 13.45 -5.28
CA LEU A 171 -11.64 12.66 -4.10
C LEU A 171 -11.67 13.54 -2.85
N LYS A 172 -12.67 13.28 -2.00
CA LYS A 172 -12.72 13.89 -0.67
C LYS A 172 -11.89 13.06 0.30
N VAL A 173 -11.02 13.72 1.06
CA VAL A 173 -10.30 13.10 2.18
C VAL A 173 -11.29 12.50 3.17
N LYS A 174 -11.19 11.20 3.42
CA LYS A 174 -12.09 10.44 4.31
C LYS A 174 -11.60 10.38 5.75
N GLY A 175 -10.30 10.55 5.96
CA GLY A 175 -9.69 10.54 7.28
C GLY A 175 -8.19 10.41 7.18
N GLN A 176 -7.58 10.13 8.33
CA GLN A 176 -6.15 9.86 8.41
C GLN A 176 -5.89 8.37 8.47
N VAL A 177 -4.91 7.90 7.69
CA VAL A 177 -4.40 6.54 7.81
C VAL A 177 -3.54 6.43 9.07
N ARG A 178 -3.56 5.26 9.70
CA ARG A 178 -2.70 4.92 10.84
C ARG A 178 -1.60 3.96 10.38
N LEU A 179 -0.48 4.00 11.08
CA LEU A 179 0.63 3.09 10.84
C LEU A 179 0.84 2.15 12.04
N GLU A 180 1.23 0.92 11.75
CA GLU A 180 1.97 0.05 12.67
C GLU A 180 3.43 0.11 12.23
N GLU A 181 4.26 0.84 12.97
CA GLU A 181 5.61 1.21 12.53
C GLU A 181 5.58 1.99 11.20
N SER A 182 6.07 1.41 10.10
CA SER A 182 6.00 1.99 8.74
C SER A 182 4.81 1.49 7.91
N HIS A 183 4.10 0.48 8.39
CA HIS A 183 3.08 -0.24 7.64
C HIS A 183 1.71 0.45 7.75
N PRO A 184 1.09 0.87 6.64
CA PRO A 184 -0.29 1.36 6.64
C PRO A 184 -1.26 0.30 7.15
N ILE A 185 -2.12 0.69 8.10
CA ILE A 185 -3.15 -0.20 8.63
C ILE A 185 -4.41 -0.06 7.79
N VAL A 186 -4.87 -1.17 7.20
CA VAL A 186 -6.12 -1.24 6.44
C VAL A 186 -7.09 -2.26 7.04
N TYR A 187 -8.36 -2.08 6.70
CA TYR A 187 -9.48 -2.90 7.14
C TYR A 187 -10.22 -3.41 5.91
N VAL A 188 -10.39 -4.72 5.81
CA VAL A 188 -11.05 -5.40 4.68
C VAL A 188 -12.39 -5.93 5.17
N GLU A 189 -13.46 -5.60 4.45
CA GLU A 189 -14.81 -6.07 4.78
C GLU A 189 -14.89 -7.61 4.67
N THR A 190 -15.70 -8.23 5.53
CA THR A 190 -16.14 -9.62 5.31
C THR A 190 -17.03 -9.66 4.07
N TYR A 191 -17.02 -10.75 3.32
CA TYR A 191 -17.78 -10.91 2.08
C TYR A 191 -17.15 -10.12 0.95
N GLY A 192 -17.74 -9.07 0.37
CA GLY A 192 -17.16 -8.37 -0.80
C GLY A 192 -15.92 -7.51 -0.56
N HIS A 193 -15.06 -7.87 0.38
CA HIS A 193 -13.64 -7.49 0.55
C HIS A 193 -13.23 -6.00 0.39
N GLY A 194 -14.15 -5.06 0.48
CA GLY A 194 -13.84 -3.65 0.34
C GLY A 194 -12.78 -3.16 1.34
N ILE A 195 -11.75 -2.45 0.85
CA ILE A 195 -10.59 -2.01 1.64
C ILE A 195 -10.78 -0.57 2.13
N TYR A 196 -10.48 -0.34 3.41
CA TYR A 196 -10.58 0.97 4.05
C TYR A 196 -9.36 1.24 4.94
N ALA A 197 -8.77 2.43 4.83
CA ALA A 197 -7.71 2.87 5.76
C ALA A 197 -8.28 3.54 7.04
N GLN A 198 -9.56 3.29 7.35
CA GLN A 198 -10.23 3.70 8.59
C GLN A 198 -10.76 2.48 9.33
N ARG A 199 -10.78 2.54 10.66
CA ARG A 199 -11.22 1.42 11.49
C ARG A 199 -12.65 1.01 11.16
N LYS A 200 -12.83 -0.28 10.87
CA LYS A 200 -14.13 -0.93 10.66
C LYS A 200 -14.42 -1.92 11.78
N ILE A 201 -15.70 -2.24 11.96
CA ILE A 201 -16.15 -3.36 12.78
C ILE A 201 -16.09 -4.58 11.87
N LEU A 202 -15.31 -5.58 12.26
CA LEU A 202 -15.13 -6.83 11.52
C LEU A 202 -15.90 -7.94 12.25
N LEU A 203 -16.82 -8.58 11.54
CA LEU A 203 -17.71 -9.62 12.07
C LEU A 203 -17.92 -10.69 10.99
N PRO A 204 -18.16 -11.96 11.35
CA PRO A 204 -18.22 -12.49 12.72
C PRO A 204 -16.83 -12.71 13.35
N HIS A 205 -15.80 -12.91 12.52
CA HIS A 205 -14.41 -13.09 12.96
C HIS A 205 -13.48 -12.14 12.21
N SER A 206 -12.19 -12.23 12.53
CA SER A 206 -11.18 -11.44 11.86
C SER A 206 -9.84 -12.15 11.82
N VAL A 207 -9.14 -12.00 10.69
CA VAL A 207 -7.74 -12.38 10.53
C VAL A 207 -6.89 -11.13 10.37
N THR A 208 -5.69 -11.10 10.96
CA THR A 208 -4.71 -10.04 10.76
C THR A 208 -3.51 -10.56 9.99
N TYR A 209 -3.25 -9.99 8.81
CA TYR A 209 -2.12 -10.37 7.98
C TYR A 209 -1.00 -9.32 8.03
N ARG A 210 0.26 -9.78 8.05
CA ARG A 210 1.47 -8.97 8.02
C ARG A 210 2.44 -9.51 6.98
N VAL A 211 3.22 -8.61 6.37
CA VAL A 211 4.23 -9.04 5.39
C VAL A 211 5.27 -9.93 6.05
N GLY A 212 5.66 -11.01 5.39
CA GLY A 212 6.74 -11.89 5.81
C GLY A 212 7.46 -12.57 4.65
N GLU A 213 8.41 -13.45 4.99
CA GLU A 213 9.24 -14.15 4.00
C GLU A 213 8.50 -15.32 3.33
N GLN A 214 7.43 -15.81 3.93
CA GLN A 214 6.65 -16.96 3.45
C GLN A 214 5.15 -16.67 3.58
N ALA A 215 4.36 -17.17 2.64
CA ALA A 215 2.91 -17.14 2.75
C ALA A 215 2.43 -18.21 3.76
N GLU A 216 1.44 -17.85 4.57
CA GLU A 216 0.79 -18.76 5.52
C GLU A 216 -0.71 -18.84 5.24
N VAL A 217 -1.31 -19.99 5.55
CA VAL A 217 -2.76 -20.17 5.64
C VAL A 217 -3.18 -19.79 7.06
N PRO A 218 -4.22 -18.95 7.26
CA PRO A 218 -4.75 -18.70 8.60
C PRO A 218 -5.11 -20.00 9.32
N ALA A 219 -4.71 -20.15 10.59
CA ALA A 219 -4.93 -21.41 11.32
C ALA A 219 -6.41 -21.68 11.60
N ASN A 220 -7.22 -20.62 11.64
CA ASN A 220 -8.68 -20.65 11.79
C ASN A 220 -9.27 -19.27 11.42
N LEU A 221 -10.59 -19.11 11.50
CA LEU A 221 -11.28 -17.85 11.17
C LEU A 221 -10.91 -16.67 12.09
N LYS A 222 -10.25 -16.93 13.22
CA LYS A 222 -9.65 -15.93 14.09
C LYS A 222 -8.15 -16.19 14.24
N ASP A 223 -7.36 -15.40 13.53
CA ASP A 223 -5.91 -15.44 13.61
C ASP A 223 -5.35 -14.02 13.65
N ASP A 224 -4.60 -13.68 14.69
CA ASP A 224 -4.17 -12.29 14.93
C ASP A 224 -2.80 -11.99 14.31
N ASP A 225 -2.15 -12.97 13.69
CA ASP A 225 -0.83 -12.83 13.07
C ASP A 225 -0.57 -13.91 12.00
N VAL A 226 -0.93 -13.62 10.75
CA VAL A 226 -0.69 -14.48 9.59
C VAL A 226 0.31 -13.80 8.65
N SER A 227 1.35 -14.51 8.25
CA SER A 227 2.31 -14.01 7.27
C SER A 227 1.73 -14.06 5.85
N TYR A 228 1.82 -12.95 5.11
CA TYR A 228 1.63 -12.94 3.67
C TYR A 228 2.94 -12.70 2.92
N GLN A 229 3.07 -13.30 1.75
CA GLN A 229 4.19 -13.07 0.85
C GLN A 229 3.84 -12.00 -0.18
N LEU A 230 4.79 -11.10 -0.45
CA LEU A 230 4.67 -10.13 -1.55
C LEU A 230 5.00 -10.79 -2.89
N VAL A 231 4.14 -10.57 -3.90
CA VAL A 231 4.30 -11.10 -5.26
C VAL A 231 4.32 -9.95 -6.27
N PRO A 232 5.36 -9.77 -7.10
CA PRO A 232 5.40 -8.65 -8.03
C PRO A 232 4.35 -8.81 -9.14
N ILE A 233 3.46 -7.83 -9.29
CA ILE A 233 2.42 -7.80 -10.34
C ILE A 233 3.07 -7.89 -11.73
N TYR A 234 4.17 -7.18 -11.94
CA TYR A 234 4.87 -7.17 -13.23
C TYR A 234 5.42 -8.55 -13.60
N GLU A 235 5.90 -9.34 -12.64
CA GLU A 235 6.50 -10.66 -12.90
C GLU A 235 5.48 -11.79 -12.94
N THR A 236 4.26 -11.54 -12.47
CA THR A 236 3.17 -12.52 -12.38
C THR A 236 1.97 -12.08 -13.23
N LEU A 237 0.96 -11.45 -12.64
CA LEU A 237 -0.31 -11.09 -13.29
C LEU A 237 -0.10 -10.42 -14.66
N TRP A 238 0.83 -9.47 -14.75
CA TRP A 238 1.09 -8.74 -15.98
C TRP A 238 1.63 -9.63 -17.11
N GLN A 239 2.36 -10.70 -16.79
CA GLN A 239 2.87 -11.64 -17.80
C GLN A 239 1.77 -12.48 -18.43
N HIS A 240 0.63 -12.63 -17.74
CA HIS A 240 -0.56 -13.33 -18.22
C HIS A 240 -1.57 -12.39 -18.92
N ARG A 241 -1.29 -11.08 -19.04
CA ARG A 241 -2.26 -10.08 -19.53
C ARG A 241 -2.84 -10.36 -20.93
N ASP A 242 -2.16 -11.15 -21.75
CA ASP A 242 -2.59 -11.50 -23.10
C ASP A 242 -3.49 -12.75 -23.14
N GLU A 243 -3.67 -13.43 -22.00
CA GLU A 243 -4.53 -14.60 -21.80
C GLU A 243 -5.98 -14.14 -21.57
N ILE A 244 -6.62 -13.73 -22.68
CA ILE A 244 -7.96 -13.12 -22.66
C ILE A 244 -9.00 -14.05 -23.30
N GLY A 245 -10.08 -14.31 -22.57
CA GLY A 245 -11.29 -15.00 -23.02
C GLY A 245 -11.60 -16.29 -22.23
N PRO A 246 -12.65 -17.04 -22.61
CA PRO A 246 -13.16 -18.14 -21.80
C PRO A 246 -12.13 -19.24 -21.55
N GLY A 247 -11.93 -19.62 -20.29
CA GLY A 247 -10.94 -20.59 -19.85
C GLY A 247 -9.51 -20.04 -19.89
N GLN A 248 -9.34 -18.73 -19.75
CA GLN A 248 -8.04 -18.04 -19.60
C GLN A 248 -8.03 -17.27 -18.28
N ALA A 249 -6.95 -16.52 -18.01
CA ALA A 249 -6.83 -15.75 -16.77
C ALA A 249 -7.82 -14.58 -16.71
N PHE A 250 -8.06 -13.94 -17.85
CA PHE A 250 -8.71 -12.63 -17.89
C PHE A 250 -9.77 -12.52 -19.00
N ASP A 251 -10.64 -11.51 -18.90
CA ASP A 251 -11.60 -11.14 -19.94
C ASP A 251 -11.86 -9.60 -19.98
N LYS A 252 -12.91 -9.19 -20.69
CA LYS A 252 -13.36 -7.83 -20.95
C LYS A 252 -12.24 -6.93 -21.46
N PRO A 253 -11.72 -7.18 -22.68
CA PRO A 253 -10.69 -6.35 -23.27
C PRO A 253 -11.14 -4.88 -23.36
N PHE A 254 -10.24 -3.96 -23.03
CA PHE A 254 -10.40 -2.53 -23.23
C PHE A 254 -9.18 -1.91 -23.90
N ASP A 255 -9.38 -0.79 -24.61
CA ASP A 255 -8.27 -0.04 -25.21
C ASP A 255 -7.66 0.91 -24.17
N TYR A 256 -6.39 0.71 -23.87
CA TYR A 256 -5.56 1.63 -23.12
C TYR A 256 -4.52 2.24 -24.06
N ARG A 257 -4.84 3.43 -24.59
CA ARG A 257 -3.95 4.24 -25.44
C ARG A 257 -3.43 3.46 -26.66
N GLY A 258 -4.29 2.65 -27.29
CA GLY A 258 -3.95 1.85 -28.47
C GLY A 258 -3.47 0.42 -28.18
N TYR A 259 -3.41 0.01 -26.91
CA TYR A 259 -3.12 -1.36 -26.49
C TYR A 259 -4.35 -2.02 -25.90
N ILE A 260 -4.59 -3.28 -26.24
CA ILE A 260 -5.68 -4.05 -25.66
C ILE A 260 -5.19 -4.69 -24.37
N LEU A 261 -5.86 -4.38 -23.26
CA LEU A 261 -5.62 -4.97 -21.95
C LEU A 261 -6.92 -5.58 -21.42
N PRO A 262 -6.88 -6.63 -20.58
CA PRO A 262 -8.08 -7.16 -19.96
C PRO A 262 -8.51 -6.29 -18.78
N ALA A 263 -9.80 -5.95 -18.71
CA ALA A 263 -10.34 -5.20 -17.58
C ALA A 263 -10.62 -6.08 -16.36
N THR A 264 -10.90 -7.37 -16.56
CA THR A 264 -11.40 -8.25 -15.51
C THR A 264 -10.72 -9.60 -15.53
N PHE A 265 -10.78 -10.33 -14.41
CA PHE A 265 -10.58 -11.77 -14.41
C PHE A 265 -11.71 -12.43 -15.21
N ASP A 266 -11.40 -13.52 -15.91
CA ASP A 266 -12.42 -14.40 -16.50
C ASP A 266 -13.18 -15.05 -15.33
N GLY A 267 -14.50 -15.05 -15.35
CA GLY A 267 -15.28 -15.67 -14.28
C GLY A 267 -16.74 -15.80 -14.65
N ASP A 268 -17.36 -16.92 -14.31
CA ASP A 268 -18.71 -17.25 -14.78
C ASP A 268 -19.73 -17.61 -13.68
N ASP A 269 -19.26 -17.87 -12.45
CA ASP A 269 -20.12 -18.16 -11.32
C ASP A 269 -20.77 -16.91 -10.72
N TYR A 270 -22.11 -16.94 -10.60
CA TYR A 270 -22.99 -15.91 -10.02
C TYR A 270 -22.90 -14.50 -10.66
N GLY A 271 -21.94 -14.25 -11.54
CA GLY A 271 -21.83 -13.02 -12.32
C GLY A 271 -20.64 -13.06 -13.28
N VAL A 272 -20.89 -12.72 -14.54
CA VAL A 272 -19.86 -12.80 -15.60
C VAL A 272 -18.83 -11.67 -15.50
N ASP A 273 -17.56 -12.04 -15.38
CA ASP A 273 -16.31 -11.26 -15.31
C ASP A 273 -16.43 -10.01 -14.42
N LYS A 274 -16.69 -10.19 -13.13
CA LYS A 274 -16.99 -9.08 -12.21
C LYS A 274 -15.76 -8.48 -11.54
N ALA A 275 -14.75 -9.30 -11.27
CA ALA A 275 -13.52 -8.87 -10.61
C ALA A 275 -12.60 -8.13 -11.58
N ASN A 276 -12.19 -6.89 -11.23
CA ASN A 276 -11.28 -6.12 -12.07
C ASN A 276 -9.84 -6.59 -11.89
N THR A 277 -9.03 -6.48 -12.95
CA THR A 277 -7.57 -6.56 -12.83
C THR A 277 -7.01 -5.27 -12.20
N PRO A 278 -5.75 -5.24 -11.69
CA PRO A 278 -5.15 -4.03 -11.15
C PRO A 278 -5.16 -2.84 -12.14
N TRP A 279 -5.00 -3.12 -13.43
CA TRP A 279 -5.06 -2.12 -14.50
C TRP A 279 -6.46 -1.97 -15.13
N GLY A 280 -7.47 -2.69 -14.63
CA GLY A 280 -8.83 -2.71 -15.16
C GLY A 280 -9.79 -1.74 -14.46
N TYR A 281 -9.41 -1.21 -13.30
CA TYR A 281 -10.24 -0.29 -12.51
C TYR A 281 -10.65 0.97 -13.29
N ASP A 282 -11.93 1.32 -13.23
CA ASP A 282 -12.51 2.52 -13.86
C ASP A 282 -13.17 3.48 -12.87
N GLN A 283 -12.99 3.23 -11.57
CA GLN A 283 -13.49 4.05 -10.49
C GLN A 283 -12.73 5.38 -10.43
N ALA A 284 -13.41 6.41 -9.91
CA ALA A 284 -12.88 7.77 -9.71
C ALA A 284 -12.28 8.46 -10.94
N THR A 285 -12.63 8.01 -12.15
CA THR A 285 -12.05 8.53 -13.40
C THR A 285 -12.52 9.94 -13.76
N GLY A 286 -13.79 10.25 -13.48
CA GLY A 286 -14.43 11.48 -13.94
C GLY A 286 -14.34 11.62 -15.46
N ASP A 287 -14.14 12.85 -15.95
CA ASP A 287 -13.89 13.12 -17.38
C ASP A 287 -12.40 13.27 -17.70
N THR A 288 -11.50 13.00 -16.73
CA THR A 288 -10.06 13.32 -16.83
C THR A 288 -9.20 12.09 -17.00
N LEU A 289 -9.47 11.04 -16.22
CA LEU A 289 -8.70 9.81 -16.23
C LEU A 289 -9.35 8.79 -17.15
N SER A 290 -8.52 7.92 -17.71
CA SER A 290 -8.96 6.71 -18.41
C SER A 290 -9.05 5.54 -17.44
N ARG A 291 -9.83 4.51 -17.80
CA ARG A 291 -9.74 3.19 -17.14
C ARG A 291 -8.27 2.76 -17.07
N GLY A 292 -7.85 2.25 -15.91
CA GLY A 292 -6.49 1.80 -15.66
C GLY A 292 -5.51 2.89 -15.23
N ASP A 293 -5.82 4.19 -15.39
CA ASP A 293 -4.89 5.27 -15.00
C ASP A 293 -4.55 5.22 -13.50
N TRP A 294 -5.42 4.70 -12.62
CA TRP A 294 -5.11 4.60 -11.18
C TRP A 294 -3.87 3.75 -10.91
N PHE A 295 -3.65 2.69 -11.69
CA PHE A 295 -2.51 1.78 -11.59
C PHE A 295 -1.40 2.08 -12.60
N LEU A 296 -1.76 2.30 -13.88
CA LEU A 296 -0.79 2.47 -14.97
C LEU A 296 -0.19 3.89 -15.03
N ASP A 297 -0.94 4.90 -14.58
CA ASP A 297 -0.52 6.31 -14.58
C ASP A 297 -0.82 6.97 -13.21
N PRO A 298 -0.25 6.43 -12.11
CA PRO A 298 -0.68 6.78 -10.76
C PRO A 298 -0.34 8.23 -10.39
N ALA A 299 0.63 8.86 -11.06
CA ALA A 299 0.96 10.26 -10.84
C ALA A 299 -0.11 11.19 -11.43
N LYS A 300 -0.58 10.90 -12.65
CA LYS A 300 -1.72 11.61 -13.23
C LYS A 300 -3.00 11.37 -12.43
N ALA A 301 -3.27 10.12 -12.03
CA ALA A 301 -4.44 9.78 -11.22
C ALA A 301 -4.45 10.55 -9.91
N LEU A 302 -3.34 10.53 -9.17
CA LEU A 302 -3.21 11.22 -7.91
C LEU A 302 -3.32 12.75 -8.05
N ALA A 303 -2.73 13.35 -9.08
CA ALA A 303 -2.87 14.78 -9.37
C ALA A 303 -4.31 15.21 -9.66
N TYR A 304 -5.16 14.27 -10.09
CA TYR A 304 -6.59 14.49 -10.26
C TYR A 304 -7.36 14.26 -8.95
N HIS A 305 -7.05 13.19 -8.23
CA HIS A 305 -7.73 12.80 -6.99
C HIS A 305 -7.48 13.78 -5.84
N ALA A 306 -6.27 14.36 -5.76
CA ALA A 306 -5.79 15.13 -4.63
C ALA A 306 -5.12 16.45 -5.07
N THR A 307 -4.91 17.35 -4.10
CA THR A 307 -4.11 18.57 -4.27
C THR A 307 -2.92 18.55 -3.30
N PHE A 308 -1.74 18.95 -3.79
CA PHE A 308 -0.47 18.85 -3.07
C PHE A 308 0.07 20.22 -2.70
N ALA A 309 0.68 20.31 -1.51
CA ALA A 309 1.61 21.38 -1.19
C ALA A 309 3.05 20.92 -1.51
N GLY A 310 3.75 21.66 -2.37
CA GLY A 310 5.14 21.37 -2.76
C GLY A 310 5.29 20.85 -4.18
N ASP A 311 6.44 20.25 -4.47
CA ASP A 311 6.78 19.77 -5.80
C ASP A 311 6.11 18.43 -6.10
N PHE A 312 5.49 18.32 -7.27
CA PHE A 312 4.83 17.11 -7.76
C PHE A 312 5.22 16.87 -9.22
N SER A 313 5.72 15.68 -9.54
CA SER A 313 6.17 15.32 -10.88
C SER A 313 5.30 14.19 -11.42
N THR A 314 4.94 14.33 -12.70
CA THR A 314 4.31 13.27 -13.51
C THR A 314 5.31 12.61 -14.45
N ASP A 315 6.58 13.04 -14.41
CA ASP A 315 7.66 12.44 -15.19
C ASP A 315 8.19 11.21 -14.44
N TYR A 316 8.03 10.04 -15.04
CA TYR A 316 8.43 8.76 -14.47
C TYR A 316 9.93 8.50 -14.61
N GLU A 317 10.56 8.07 -13.52
CA GLU A 317 11.91 7.50 -13.53
C GLU A 317 11.85 5.98 -13.69
N SER A 318 10.77 5.35 -13.21
CA SER A 318 10.47 3.93 -13.43
C SER A 318 8.96 3.70 -13.49
N ASN A 319 8.49 3.17 -14.61
CA ASN A 319 7.15 2.62 -14.75
C ASN A 319 7.24 1.41 -15.70
N PRO A 320 7.34 0.18 -15.16
CA PRO A 320 7.63 -0.99 -15.99
C PRO A 320 6.50 -1.29 -16.98
N TYR A 321 5.25 -0.97 -16.64
CA TYR A 321 4.09 -1.20 -17.50
C TYR A 321 4.06 -0.25 -18.69
N LEU A 322 4.20 1.06 -18.45
CA LEU A 322 4.26 2.02 -19.57
C LEU A 322 5.51 1.81 -20.42
N THR A 323 6.62 1.36 -19.83
CA THR A 323 7.83 0.99 -20.58
C THR A 323 7.57 -0.20 -21.49
N ASP A 324 6.96 -1.27 -20.98
CA ASP A 324 6.63 -2.49 -21.73
C ASP A 324 5.63 -2.22 -22.86
N LEU A 325 4.68 -1.31 -22.63
CA LEU A 325 3.76 -0.81 -23.66
C LEU A 325 4.40 0.23 -24.61
N GLY A 326 5.66 0.64 -24.40
CA GLY A 326 6.27 1.70 -25.21
C GLY A 326 5.53 3.05 -25.14
N LEU A 327 4.88 3.32 -24.01
CA LEU A 327 4.11 4.53 -23.69
C LEU A 327 4.84 5.47 -22.71
N LEU A 328 6.04 5.10 -22.27
CA LEU A 328 6.88 5.97 -21.45
C LEU A 328 7.66 6.93 -22.35
N ASP A 329 7.41 8.22 -22.19
CA ASP A 329 8.09 9.32 -22.91
C ASP A 329 9.53 9.57 -22.40
#